data_AF-A0A2D5LLY0-F1
#
_entry.id   AF-A0A2D5LLY0-F1
#
_cell.length_a   1.000
_cell.length_b   1.000
_cell.length_c   1.000
_cell.angle_alpha   90.00
_cell.angle_beta   90.00
_cell.angle_gamma   90.00
#
_symmetry.space_group_name_H-M   'P 1'
#
loop_
_entity.id
_entity.type
_entity.pdbx_description
1 polymer ?
#
loop_
_entity_poly.entity_id
_entity_poly.type
_entity_poly.pdbx_seq_one_letter_code
_entity_poly.pdbx_strand_id
1 'polypeptide(L)' 'MNQLPPEPEKPLNSDCCGGGACCPCVWDVYFEKLAEWREAKRVLETQAAEPEDGAAQKPG' A
#
# COMPACT_ATOMS: atom_id res chain seq x y z
N MET A 1 -0.49 12.07 -11.92
CA MET A 1 -1.16 11.35 -10.82
C MET A 1 -0.08 10.71 -9.94
N ASN A 2 0.34 11.38 -8.87
CA ASN A 2 1.30 10.80 -7.93
C ASN A 2 0.53 10.06 -6.82
N GLN A 3 -0.25 9.06 -7.20
CA GLN A 3 -1.11 8.34 -6.27
C GLN A 3 -0.30 7.25 -5.57
N LEU A 4 -0.23 7.34 -4.24
CA LEU A 4 0.27 6.26 -3.41
C LEU A 4 -0.47 4.95 -3.79
N PRO A 5 0.23 3.82 -4.00
CA PRO A 5 -0.45 2.53 -4.11
C PRO A 5 -1.40 2.30 -2.93
N PRO A 6 -2.51 1.57 -3.12
CA PRO A 6 -3.38 1.21 -2.01
C PRO A 6 -2.63 0.38 -0.97
N GLU A 7 -2.92 0.60 0.32
CA GLU A 7 -2.35 -0.21 1.40
C GLU A 7 -2.74 -1.68 1.18
N PRO A 8 -1.78 -2.62 1.21
CA PRO A 8 -2.12 -4.03 1.03
C PRO A 8 -3.00 -4.51 2.18
N GLU A 9 -4.03 -5.28 1.85
CA GLU A 9 -4.92 -5.87 2.84
C GLU A 9 -4.27 -7.08 3.51
N LYS A 10 -4.40 -7.19 4.83
CA LYS A 10 -3.84 -8.31 5.59
C LYS A 10 -4.54 -9.61 5.18
N PRO A 11 -3.79 -10.67 4.85
CA PRO A 11 -4.40 -11.95 4.53
C PRO A 11 -5.12 -12.51 5.75
N LEU A 12 -6.28 -13.13 5.50
CA LEU A 12 -7.04 -13.84 6.53
C LEU A 12 -6.32 -15.13 6.92
N ASN A 13 -6.55 -15.59 8.15
CA ASN A 13 -6.03 -16.88 8.60
C ASN A 13 -6.55 -18.07 7.76
N SER A 14 -7.71 -17.90 7.10
CA SER A 14 -8.30 -18.90 6.20
C SER A 14 -7.63 -18.94 4.82
N ASP A 15 -6.99 -17.85 4.40
CA ASP A 15 -6.22 -17.75 3.14
C ASP A 15 -4.79 -18.29 3.34
N CYS A 16 -4.32 -18.24 4.58
CA CYS A 16 -3.10 -18.91 5.00
C CYS A 16 -3.34 -20.41 5.15
N CYS A 17 -2.58 -21.23 4.41
CA CYS A 17 -2.55 -22.69 4.57
C CYS A 17 -2.10 -23.13 5.99
N GLY A 18 -1.71 -22.19 6.87
CA GLY A 18 -1.47 -22.40 8.30
C GLY A 18 -0.16 -23.12 8.64
N GLY A 19 0.48 -23.77 7.67
CA GLY A 19 1.65 -24.63 7.90
C GLY A 19 2.90 -24.30 7.10
N GLY A 20 2.98 -23.14 6.42
CA GLY A 20 4.14 -22.81 5.55
C GLY A 20 4.35 -23.77 4.37
N ALA A 21 3.37 -24.62 4.07
CA ALA A 21 3.46 -25.64 3.02
C ALA A 21 3.08 -25.12 1.62
N CYS A 22 2.37 -23.99 1.54
CA CYS A 22 2.10 -23.32 0.27
C CYS A 22 3.19 -22.30 -0.03
N CYS A 23 3.89 -22.50 -1.15
CA CYS A 23 4.86 -21.55 -1.68
C CYS A 23 4.32 -21.03 -3.02
N PRO A 24 4.08 -19.72 -3.18
CA PRO A 24 4.43 -18.62 -2.25
C PRO A 24 3.49 -18.50 -1.05
N CYS A 25 4.03 -18.13 0.13
CA CYS A 25 3.24 -17.85 1.32
C CYS A 25 2.50 -16.52 1.16
N VAL A 26 1.22 -16.50 1.51
CA VAL A 26 0.38 -15.28 1.45
C VAL A 26 0.95 -14.14 2.31
N TRP A 27 1.65 -14.49 3.40
CA TRP A 27 2.32 -13.53 4.26
C TRP A 27 3.55 -12.92 3.60
N ASP A 28 4.36 -13.70 2.89
CA ASP A 28 5.54 -13.18 2.19
C ASP A 28 5.11 -12.14 1.15
N VAL A 29 4.12 -12.48 0.33
CA VAL A 29 3.56 -11.57 -0.68
C VAL A 29 2.97 -10.31 -0.03
N TYR A 30 2.29 -10.44 1.10
CA TYR A 30 1.75 -9.30 1.85
C TYR A 30 2.88 -8.38 2.37
N PHE A 31 3.93 -8.94 2.97
CA PHE A 31 5.04 -8.16 3.51
C PHE A 31 5.86 -7.45 2.44
N GLU A 32 6.08 -8.08 1.28
CA GLU A 32 6.72 -7.45 0.13
C GLU A 32 5.94 -6.21 -0.31
N LYS A 33 4.63 -6.38 -0.58
CA LYS A 33 3.76 -5.27 -0.95
C LYS A 33 3.68 -4.18 0.12
N LEU A 34 3.70 -4.57 1.39
CA LEU A 34 3.66 -3.64 2.52
C LEU A 34 4.94 -2.82 2.60
N ALA A 35 6.10 -3.42 2.30
CA ALA A 35 7.37 -2.71 2.26
C ALA A 35 7.38 -1.67 1.12
N GLU A 36 6.93 -2.06 -0.08
CA GLU A 36 6.80 -1.14 -1.22
C GLU A 36 5.86 0.02 -0.90
N TRP A 37 4.71 -0.26 -0.30
CA TRP A 37 3.75 0.76 0.11
C TRP A 37 4.33 1.72 1.14
N ARG A 38 5.02 1.21 2.16
CA ARG A 38 5.66 2.02 3.20
C ARG A 38 6.71 2.96 2.63
N GLU A 39 7.54 2.47 1.71
CA GLU A 39 8.57 3.31 1.09
C GLU A 39 7.94 4.36 0.17
N ALA A 40 6.97 3.96 -0.66
CA ALA A 40 6.21 4.89 -1.48
C ALA A 40 5.52 5.97 -0.62
N LYS A 41 4.97 5.58 0.54
CA LYS A 41 4.33 6.50 1.49
C LYS A 41 5.32 7.47 2.09
N ARG A 42 6.47 6.99 2.55
CA ARG A 42 7.53 7.84 3.09
C ARG A 42 8.03 8.85 2.05
N VAL A 43 8.22 8.40 0.81
CA VAL A 43 8.64 9.23 -0.33
C VAL A 43 7.56 10.26 -0.65
N LEU A 44 6.28 9.90 -0.59
CA LEU A 44 5.16 10.83 -0.75
C LEU A 44 5.04 11.82 0.41
N GLU A 45 5.13 11.38 1.67
CA GLU A 45 5.08 12.27 2.84
C GLU A 45 6.24 13.27 2.85
N THR A 46 7.42 12.84 2.41
CA THR A 46 8.60 13.72 2.26
C THR A 46 8.40 14.75 1.14
N GLN A 47 7.72 14.38 0.05
CA GLN A 47 7.45 15.27 -1.09
C GLN A 47 6.17 16.10 -0.93
N ALA A 48 5.20 15.66 -0.13
CA ALA A 48 3.91 16.31 0.11
C ALA A 48 3.95 17.33 1.27
N ALA A 49 5.12 17.57 1.86
CA ALA A 49 5.36 18.72 2.74
C ALA A 49 5.38 20.06 1.98
N GLU A 50 5.16 20.07 0.66
CA GLU A 50 4.68 21.24 -0.07
C GLU A 50 3.13 21.18 -0.11
N PRO A 51 2.42 22.12 0.55
CA PRO A 51 0.97 22.14 0.56
C PRO A 51 0.46 22.56 -0.82
N GLU A 52 0.18 21.61 -1.69
CA GLU A 52 -0.68 21.85 -2.83
C GLU A 52 -2.14 21.84 -2.36
N ASP A 53 -2.55 23.02 -1.89
CA ASP A 53 -3.92 23.50 -1.94
C ASP A 53 -4.51 23.19 -3.33
N GLY A 54 -5.49 22.29 -3.35
CA GLY A 54 -6.18 21.84 -4.56
C GLY A 54 -7.65 21.61 -4.27
N ALA A 55 -8.26 22.55 -3.55
CA ALA A 55 -9.70 22.62 -3.39
C ALA A 55 -10.39 22.76 -4.77
N ALA A 56 -11.56 22.13 -4.86
CA ALA A 56 -12.61 22.40 -5.85
C ALA A 56 -12.32 22.05 -7.32
N GLN A 57 -12.60 20.80 -7.67
CA GLN A 57 -13.06 20.48 -9.03
C GLN A 57 -14.58 20.72 -9.09
N LYS A 58 -15.01 21.89 -9.60
CA LYS A 58 -16.35 22.07 -10.19
C LYS A 58 -16.25 22.88 -11.48
N PRO A 59 -16.44 22.25 -12.65
CA PRO A 59 -16.88 22.96 -13.83
C PRO A 59 -18.41 22.85 -13.97
N GLY A 60 -19.09 23.99 -14.12
CA GLY A 60 -20.40 24.14 -14.79
C GLY A 60 -21.63 23.80 -13.97
#